data_AF-A0A4Q8LAN1-F1
#
_entry.id   AF-A0A4Q8LAN1-F1
#
_cell.length_a   1.000
_cell.length_b   1.000
_cell.length_c   1.000
_cell.angle_alpha   90.00
_cell.angle_beta   90.00
_cell.angle_gamma   90.00
#
_symmetry.space_group_name_H-M   'P 1'
#
loop_
_entity.id
_entity.type
_entity.pdbx_description
1 polymer ?
#
loop_
_entity_poly.entity_id
_entity_poly.type
_entity_poly.pdbx_seq_one_letter_code
_entity_poly.pdbx_strand_id
1 'polypeptide(L)'
;MTFVTDTHSSKDKRRPIEERIASLMGRSAYRDLRDGFSGGGKVSISDQDLAAALGGAGDSVGRVALLALETYFGSTLIHQQALLRAWEDRERREGDTRERIVLTRFAGALAVQQAAGGKVASAAYAEYAYLLFSRRELLEKRVREAGAWLDELRTSALRAVKVQLFRDHIDGTEKMG
;
A
#
# COMPACT_ATOMS: atom_id res chain seq x y z
N MET A 1 27.25 33.25 -9.37
CA MET A 1 26.26 32.21 -9.70
C MET A 1 26.85 30.90 -9.24
N THR A 2 26.54 30.47 -8.02
CA THR A 2 27.25 29.37 -7.36
C THR A 2 26.30 28.20 -7.26
N PHE A 3 26.68 27.09 -7.90
CA PHE A 3 25.92 25.85 -7.93
C PHE A 3 25.78 25.28 -6.52
N VAL A 4 24.54 25.10 -6.08
CA VAL A 4 24.21 24.28 -4.90
C VAL A 4 24.27 22.84 -5.37
N THR A 5 25.36 22.14 -5.08
CA THR A 5 25.42 20.69 -5.19
C THR A 5 24.66 20.10 -4.02
N ASP A 6 23.53 19.45 -4.32
CA ASP A 6 22.70 18.71 -3.38
C ASP A 6 23.55 17.69 -2.60
N THR A 7 23.84 18.02 -1.35
CA THR A 7 24.31 17.05 -0.37
C THR A 7 23.13 16.17 0.03
N HIS A 8 22.85 15.12 -0.74
CA HIS A 8 22.06 13.99 -0.24
C HIS A 8 22.84 13.36 0.91
N SER A 9 22.45 13.77 2.12
CA SER A 9 23.07 13.43 3.39
C SER A 9 23.17 11.92 3.58
N SER A 10 24.28 11.45 4.14
CA SER A 10 24.50 10.05 4.55
C SER A 10 23.43 9.46 5.49
N LYS A 11 22.49 10.29 5.97
CA LYS A 11 21.28 9.91 6.70
C LYS A 11 20.23 9.20 5.83
N ASP A 12 20.18 9.44 4.52
CA ASP A 12 19.19 8.81 3.62
C ASP A 12 19.41 7.31 3.46
N LYS A 13 20.66 6.85 3.61
CA LYS A 13 21.07 5.44 3.48
C LYS A 13 20.71 4.56 4.68
N ARG A 14 20.05 5.11 5.73
CA ARG A 14 19.70 4.40 6.97
C ARG A 14 18.19 4.30 7.23
N ARG A 15 17.36 4.77 6.29
CA ARG A 15 15.91 4.76 6.43
C ARG A 15 15.34 3.35 6.17
N PRO A 16 14.36 2.88 6.95
CA PRO A 16 13.57 1.69 6.66
C PRO A 16 13.03 1.68 5.22
N ILE A 17 12.87 0.50 4.62
CA ILE A 17 12.40 0.36 3.22
C ILE A 17 11.04 1.03 3.03
N GLU A 18 10.20 0.96 4.05
CA GLU A 18 8.88 1.59 4.16
C GLU A 18 8.95 3.12 3.99
N GLU A 19 9.89 3.79 4.68
CA GLU A 19 10.12 5.24 4.56
C GLU A 19 10.66 5.63 3.18
N ARG A 20 11.43 4.74 2.56
CA ARG A 20 11.99 4.96 1.21
C ARG A 20 10.93 4.78 0.13
N ILE A 21 10.03 3.80 0.25
CA ILE A 21 8.85 3.67 -0.62
C ILE A 21 8.00 4.94 -0.50
N ALA A 22 7.73 5.42 0.71
CA ALA A 22 6.99 6.67 0.90
C ALA A 22 7.70 7.88 0.27
N SER A 23 9.03 7.96 0.38
CA SER A 23 9.85 9.02 -0.21
C SER A 23 9.82 9.00 -1.75
N LEU A 24 9.92 7.81 -2.37
CA LEU A 24 9.75 7.63 -3.81
C LEU A 24 8.39 8.12 -4.31
N MET A 25 7.35 7.95 -3.50
CA MET A 25 6.00 8.44 -3.80
C MET A 25 5.82 9.94 -3.50
N GLY A 26 6.90 10.67 -3.18
CA GLY A 26 6.88 12.11 -2.93
C GLY A 26 6.45 12.52 -1.53
N ARG A 27 6.34 11.60 -0.57
CA ARG A 27 6.10 11.95 0.85
C ARG A 27 7.40 12.09 1.62
N SER A 28 7.77 13.35 1.91
CA SER A 28 8.95 13.69 2.71
C SER A 28 8.77 13.47 4.22
N ALA A 29 7.54 13.25 4.71
CA ALA A 29 7.22 13.06 6.12
C ALA A 29 6.37 11.80 6.31
N TYR A 30 6.93 10.63 6.01
CA TYR A 30 6.33 9.37 6.48
C TYR A 30 6.54 9.27 7.99
N ARG A 31 5.44 9.31 8.75
CA ARG A 31 5.44 9.14 10.20
C ARG A 31 4.55 7.94 10.49
N ASP A 32 5.10 6.75 10.34
CA ASP A 32 4.41 5.58 10.88
C ASP A 32 4.45 5.67 12.40
N LEU A 33 3.31 5.94 13.00
CA LEU A 33 3.14 6.00 14.45
C LEU A 33 2.69 4.64 15.01
N ARG A 34 2.58 3.59 14.17
CA ARG A 34 1.94 2.32 14.54
C ARG A 34 2.91 1.14 14.51
N ASP A 35 3.86 1.13 13.58
CA ASP A 35 4.86 0.07 13.50
C ASP A 35 6.25 0.59 13.91
N GLY A 36 6.61 0.37 15.17
CA GLY A 36 7.97 0.64 15.66
C GLY A 36 8.99 -0.11 14.81
N PHE A 37 9.89 0.63 14.15
CA PHE A 37 10.82 0.06 13.18
C PHE A 37 11.81 -0.92 13.83
N SER A 38 11.78 -2.18 13.38
CA SER A 38 12.82 -3.16 13.68
C SER A 38 14.01 -2.92 12.74
N GLY A 39 15.10 -2.40 13.32
CA GLY A 39 16.34 -2.12 12.61
C GLY A 39 17.00 -3.39 12.10
N GLY A 40 17.07 -3.53 10.77
CA GLY A 40 17.81 -4.59 10.09
C GLY A 40 18.54 -4.06 8.87
N GLY A 41 19.88 -3.98 8.95
CA GLY A 41 20.78 -4.09 7.80
C GLY A 41 21.28 -2.80 7.15
N LYS A 42 22.61 -2.60 7.22
CA LYS A 42 23.40 -1.63 6.44
C LYS A 42 23.49 -2.09 4.98
N VAL A 43 22.61 -1.61 4.11
CA VAL A 43 22.79 -1.72 2.66
C VAL A 43 22.46 -0.36 2.08
N SER A 44 23.38 0.25 1.33
CA SER A 44 23.13 1.51 0.64
C SER A 44 22.28 1.26 -0.60
N ILE A 45 21.01 0.92 -0.40
CA ILE A 45 20.06 0.71 -1.48
C ILE A 45 19.76 2.08 -2.11
N SER A 46 19.91 2.22 -3.43
CA SER A 46 19.55 3.43 -4.16
C SER A 46 18.05 3.48 -4.46
N ASP A 47 17.55 4.65 -4.87
CA ASP A 47 16.14 4.81 -5.26
C ASP A 47 15.82 4.03 -6.55
N GLN A 48 16.83 3.85 -7.42
CA GLN A 48 16.73 3.01 -8.62
C GLN A 48 16.60 1.53 -8.26
N ASP A 49 17.37 1.03 -7.28
CA ASP A 49 17.27 -0.37 -6.83
C ASP A 49 15.89 -0.64 -6.21
N LEU A 50 15.35 0.33 -5.48
CA LEU A 50 14.01 0.23 -4.91
C LEU A 50 12.92 0.22 -5.99
N ALA A 51 13.03 1.07 -7.01
CA ALA A 51 12.11 1.06 -8.15
C ALA A 51 12.20 -0.26 -8.95
N ALA A 52 13.41 -0.78 -9.16
CA ALA A 52 13.63 -2.07 -9.82
C ALA A 52 13.01 -3.23 -9.01
N ALA A 53 13.21 -3.24 -7.69
CA ALA A 53 12.63 -4.26 -6.82
C ALA A 53 11.10 -4.17 -6.72
N LEU A 54 10.52 -2.97 -6.76
CA LEU A 54 9.07 -2.79 -6.91
C LEU A 54 8.58 -3.41 -8.22
N GLY A 55 9.28 -3.15 -9.33
CA GLY A 55 8.99 -3.77 -10.63
C GLY A 55 9.06 -5.31 -10.56
N GLY A 56 10.18 -5.86 -10.09
CA GLY A 56 10.40 -7.31 -10.00
C GLY A 56 9.52 -8.01 -8.97
N ALA A 57 9.04 -7.31 -7.93
CA ALA A 57 8.05 -7.86 -7.01
C ALA A 57 6.69 -8.05 -7.70
N GLY A 58 6.36 -7.18 -8.66
CA GLY A 58 5.11 -7.24 -9.44
C GLY A 58 4.90 -8.56 -10.15
N ASP A 59 5.98 -9.19 -10.64
CA ASP A 59 5.93 -10.50 -11.31
C ASP A 59 5.53 -11.63 -10.35
N SER A 60 5.79 -11.47 -9.05
CA SER A 60 5.55 -12.51 -8.03
C SER A 60 4.21 -12.37 -7.32
N VAL A 61 3.81 -11.14 -6.96
CA VAL A 61 2.59 -10.88 -6.16
C VAL A 61 1.47 -10.23 -6.97
N GLY A 62 1.76 -9.85 -8.21
CA GLY A 62 0.82 -9.17 -9.09
C GLY A 62 0.69 -7.67 -8.80
N ARG A 63 0.18 -6.96 -9.80
CA ARG A 63 0.05 -5.50 -9.80
C ARG A 63 -0.83 -4.97 -8.66
N VAL A 64 -1.94 -5.64 -8.34
CA VAL A 64 -2.90 -5.17 -7.32
C VAL A 64 -2.24 -5.08 -5.94
N ALA A 65 -1.36 -6.02 -5.61
CA ALA A 65 -0.63 -6.01 -4.35
C ALA A 65 0.34 -4.81 -4.24
N LEU A 66 1.03 -4.47 -5.34
CA LEU A 66 1.88 -3.27 -5.40
C LEU A 66 1.06 -1.99 -5.26
N LEU A 67 -0.10 -1.90 -5.91
CA LEU A 67 -0.97 -0.73 -5.78
C LEU A 67 -1.45 -0.54 -4.34
N ALA A 68 -1.74 -1.62 -3.62
CA ALA A 68 -2.12 -1.55 -2.20
C ALA A 68 -0.95 -1.06 -1.32
N LEU A 69 0.26 -1.53 -1.61
CA LEU A 69 1.50 -1.09 -0.98
C LEU A 69 1.75 0.42 -1.19
N GLU A 70 1.67 0.87 -2.44
CA GLU A 70 1.85 2.27 -2.85
C GLU A 70 0.78 3.17 -2.23
N THR A 71 -0.49 2.73 -2.23
CA THR A 71 -1.59 3.47 -1.57
C THR A 71 -1.33 3.66 -0.08
N TYR A 72 -0.82 2.64 0.61
CA TYR A 72 -0.54 2.73 2.05
C TYR A 72 0.64 3.65 2.35
N PHE A 73 1.83 3.36 1.80
CA PHE A 73 3.05 4.10 2.10
C PHE A 73 3.07 5.49 1.46
N GLY A 74 2.54 5.62 0.24
CA GLY A 74 2.31 6.91 -0.41
C GLY A 74 1.15 7.69 0.19
N SER A 75 0.27 7.02 0.95
CA SER A 75 -0.95 7.60 1.55
C SER A 75 -1.71 8.44 0.53
N THR A 76 -2.06 7.76 -0.57
CA THR A 76 -2.56 8.35 -1.81
C THR A 76 -3.75 7.56 -2.35
N LEU A 77 -4.65 8.27 -3.03
CA LEU A 77 -5.84 7.70 -3.68
C LEU A 77 -5.67 7.51 -5.19
N ILE A 78 -4.47 7.69 -5.73
CA ILE A 78 -4.20 7.51 -7.18
C ILE A 78 -4.69 6.14 -7.67
N HIS A 79 -4.57 5.10 -6.85
CA HIS A 79 -4.91 3.72 -7.23
C HIS A 79 -6.34 3.31 -6.86
N GLN A 80 -7.16 4.24 -6.35
CA GLN A 80 -8.46 3.91 -5.75
C GLN A 80 -9.38 3.13 -6.71
N GLN A 81 -9.48 3.56 -7.97
CA GLN A 81 -10.35 2.90 -8.93
C GLN A 81 -9.88 1.47 -9.24
N ALA A 82 -8.56 1.25 -9.35
CA ALA A 82 -7.99 -0.05 -9.63
C ALA A 82 -8.18 -1.02 -8.46
N LEU A 83 -7.91 -0.57 -7.23
CA LEU A 83 -8.11 -1.35 -6.01
C LEU A 83 -9.59 -1.68 -5.78
N LEU A 84 -10.49 -0.73 -6.03
CA LEU A 84 -11.92 -0.95 -5.92
C LEU A 84 -12.41 -2.01 -6.93
N ARG A 85 -11.97 -1.95 -8.19
CA ARG A 85 -12.34 -2.96 -9.19
C ARG A 85 -11.83 -4.34 -8.78
N ALA A 86 -10.58 -4.45 -8.32
CA ALA A 86 -10.03 -5.71 -7.87
C ALA A 86 -10.80 -6.30 -6.67
N TRP A 87 -11.25 -5.44 -5.75
CA TRP A 87 -12.13 -5.85 -4.64
C TRP A 87 -13.50 -6.35 -5.14
N GLU A 88 -14.13 -5.59 -6.04
CA GLU A 88 -15.42 -5.97 -6.63
C GLU A 88 -15.34 -7.30 -7.38
N ASP A 89 -14.28 -7.51 -8.16
CA ASP A 89 -14.07 -8.75 -8.92
C ASP A 89 -13.78 -9.94 -8.00
N ARG A 90 -13.03 -9.74 -6.90
CA ARG A 90 -12.81 -10.78 -5.87
C ARG A 90 -14.10 -11.23 -5.21
N GLU A 91 -14.99 -10.30 -4.89
CA GLU A 91 -16.20 -10.57 -4.11
C GLU A 91 -17.41 -10.93 -4.96
N ARG A 92 -17.34 -10.71 -6.28
CA ARG A 92 -18.44 -10.97 -7.21
C ARG A 92 -18.86 -12.43 -7.18
N ARG A 93 -20.15 -12.67 -6.97
CA ARG A 93 -20.77 -13.99 -7.12
C ARG A 93 -21.91 -13.93 -8.11
N GLU A 94 -22.12 -15.03 -8.82
CA GLU A 94 -23.27 -15.15 -9.71
C GLU A 94 -24.57 -15.07 -8.89
N GLY A 95 -25.52 -14.26 -9.37
CA GLY A 95 -26.79 -14.03 -8.67
C GLY A 95 -26.74 -13.03 -7.50
N ASP A 96 -25.65 -12.27 -7.33
CA ASP A 96 -25.58 -11.25 -6.29
C ASP A 96 -26.73 -10.22 -6.41
N THR A 97 -27.38 -9.93 -5.28
CA THR A 97 -28.43 -8.91 -5.22
C THR A 97 -27.84 -7.51 -5.41
N ARG A 98 -28.66 -6.58 -5.88
CA ARG A 98 -28.27 -5.15 -6.00
C ARG A 98 -27.72 -4.61 -4.67
N GLU A 99 -28.39 -4.90 -3.55
CA GLU A 99 -27.95 -4.47 -2.23
C GLU A 99 -26.52 -4.96 -1.93
N ARG A 100 -26.24 -6.22 -2.21
CA ARG A 100 -24.92 -6.83 -1.98
C ARG A 100 -23.83 -6.22 -2.85
N ILE A 101 -24.12 -5.98 -4.13
CA ILE A 101 -23.18 -5.32 -5.05
C ILE A 101 -22.82 -3.93 -4.52
N VAL A 102 -23.82 -3.16 -4.13
CA VAL A 102 -23.62 -1.80 -3.66
C VAL A 102 -22.88 -1.79 -2.30
N LEU A 103 -23.23 -2.69 -1.39
CA LEU A 103 -22.53 -2.88 -0.12
C LEU A 103 -21.04 -3.22 -0.31
N THR A 104 -20.72 -4.14 -1.22
CA THR A 104 -19.33 -4.48 -1.57
C THR A 104 -18.57 -3.26 -2.09
N ARG A 105 -19.19 -2.48 -2.97
CA ARG A 105 -18.58 -1.27 -3.55
C ARG A 105 -18.28 -0.19 -2.51
N PHE A 106 -19.25 0.12 -1.64
CA PHE A 106 -19.02 1.09 -0.57
C PHE A 106 -17.99 0.60 0.44
N ALA A 107 -18.04 -0.68 0.79
CA ALA A 107 -17.05 -1.27 1.69
C ALA A 107 -15.63 -1.14 1.16
N GLY A 108 -15.42 -1.46 -0.13
CA GLY A 108 -14.12 -1.32 -0.78
C GLY A 108 -13.65 0.14 -0.83
N ALA A 109 -14.54 1.07 -1.18
CA ALA A 109 -14.19 2.49 -1.27
C ALA A 109 -13.72 3.06 0.08
N LEU A 110 -14.44 2.75 1.17
CA LEU A 110 -14.08 3.20 2.52
C LEU A 110 -12.78 2.54 2.99
N ALA A 111 -12.59 1.25 2.73
CA ALA A 111 -11.36 0.55 3.09
C ALA A 111 -10.12 1.12 2.38
N VAL A 112 -10.22 1.42 1.08
CA VAL A 112 -9.13 2.06 0.33
C VAL A 112 -8.83 3.46 0.87
N GLN A 113 -9.86 4.23 1.24
CA GLN A 113 -9.67 5.54 1.86
C GLN A 113 -8.95 5.45 3.20
N GLN A 114 -9.27 4.43 4.02
CA GLN A 114 -8.55 4.16 5.27
C GLN A 114 -7.11 3.72 5.03
N ALA A 115 -6.87 2.87 4.02
CA ALA A 115 -5.53 2.43 3.65
C ALA A 115 -4.65 3.61 3.21
N ALA A 116 -5.22 4.61 2.52
CA ALA A 116 -4.54 5.84 2.14
C ALA A 116 -4.28 6.81 3.31
N GLY A 117 -4.59 6.42 4.55
CA GLY A 117 -4.45 7.26 5.75
C GLY A 117 -5.62 8.22 6.00
N GLY A 118 -6.72 8.09 5.24
CA GLY A 118 -7.93 8.87 5.43
C GLY A 118 -8.68 8.48 6.71
N LYS A 119 -9.11 9.49 7.47
CA LYS A 119 -10.01 9.26 8.61
C LYS A 119 -11.45 9.17 8.10
N VAL A 120 -12.03 7.97 8.14
CA VAL A 120 -13.47 7.79 7.90
C VAL A 120 -14.20 7.94 9.23
N ALA A 121 -14.96 9.03 9.38
CA ALA A 121 -15.73 9.28 10.59
C ALA A 121 -16.92 8.32 10.71
N SER A 122 -17.35 8.03 11.94
CA SER A 122 -18.52 7.18 12.22
C SER A 122 -19.79 7.67 11.50
N ALA A 123 -19.95 8.98 11.31
CA ALA A 123 -21.05 9.57 10.57
C ALA A 123 -21.12 9.09 9.10
N ALA A 124 -19.98 8.90 8.43
CA ALA A 124 -19.95 8.40 7.06
C ALA A 124 -20.52 6.97 6.97
N TYR A 125 -20.24 6.12 7.96
CA TYR A 125 -20.82 4.77 8.01
C TYR A 125 -22.33 4.79 8.22
N ALA A 126 -22.84 5.71 9.05
CA ALA A 126 -24.26 5.85 9.29
C ALA A 126 -25.02 6.37 8.05
N GLU A 127 -24.46 7.38 7.37
CA GLU A 127 -25.03 7.92 6.13
C GLU A 127 -25.05 6.88 5.01
N TYR A 128 -23.95 6.13 4.82
CA TYR A 128 -23.92 5.07 3.82
C TYR A 128 -24.83 3.91 4.19
N ALA A 129 -24.90 3.49 5.46
CA ALA A 129 -25.82 2.44 5.87
C ALA A 129 -27.28 2.84 5.62
N TYR A 130 -27.64 4.10 5.90
CA TYR A 130 -28.95 4.67 5.60
C TYR A 130 -29.27 4.64 4.11
N LEU A 131 -28.35 5.09 3.25
CA LEU A 131 -28.53 5.09 1.79
C LEU A 131 -28.68 3.68 1.19
N LEU A 132 -28.15 2.67 1.87
CA LEU A 132 -28.19 1.26 1.47
C LEU A 132 -29.36 0.50 2.08
N PHE A 133 -30.19 1.14 2.92
CA PHE A 133 -31.20 0.47 3.74
C PHE A 133 -30.62 -0.72 4.53
N SER A 134 -29.35 -0.62 4.91
CA SER A 134 -28.60 -1.70 5.54
C SER A 134 -28.24 -1.36 6.98
N ARG A 135 -27.89 -2.38 7.77
CA ARG A 135 -27.40 -2.16 9.14
C ARG A 135 -25.97 -1.63 9.09
N ARG A 136 -25.68 -0.58 9.85
CA ARG A 136 -24.33 0.01 9.97
C ARG A 136 -23.28 -1.05 10.29
N GLU A 137 -23.60 -1.97 11.19
CA GLU A 137 -22.72 -3.05 11.62
C GLU A 137 -22.32 -3.98 10.46
N LEU A 138 -23.22 -4.16 9.48
CA LEU A 138 -22.95 -4.95 8.29
C LEU A 138 -21.96 -4.23 7.36
N LEU A 139 -22.16 -2.93 7.12
CA LEU A 139 -21.23 -2.11 6.35
C LEU A 139 -19.85 -2.06 7.03
N GLU A 140 -19.80 -1.84 8.34
CA GLU A 140 -18.55 -1.83 9.09
C GLU A 140 -17.83 -3.17 9.03
N LYS A 141 -18.56 -4.29 9.12
CA LYS A 141 -17.98 -5.62 8.95
C LYS A 141 -17.36 -5.78 7.57
N ARG A 142 -18.05 -5.37 6.51
CA ARG A 142 -17.55 -5.44 5.13
C ARG A 142 -16.34 -4.54 4.90
N VAL A 143 -16.32 -3.35 5.52
CA VAL A 143 -15.13 -2.47 5.48
C VAL A 143 -13.94 -3.12 6.18
N ARG A 144 -14.14 -3.79 7.32
CA ARG A 144 -13.08 -4.55 7.98
C ARG A 144 -12.56 -5.70 7.13
N GLU A 145 -13.44 -6.43 6.45
CA GLU A 145 -13.06 -7.52 5.54
C GLU A 145 -12.23 -6.99 4.34
N ALA A 146 -12.70 -5.91 3.70
CA ALA A 146 -11.96 -5.26 2.61
C ALA A 146 -10.61 -4.71 3.09
N GLY A 147 -10.57 -4.12 4.29
CA GLY A 147 -9.35 -3.61 4.91
C GLY A 147 -8.33 -4.71 5.21
N ALA A 148 -8.78 -5.84 5.78
CA ALA A 148 -7.93 -7.00 6.03
C ALA A 148 -7.33 -7.56 4.73
N TRP A 149 -8.14 -7.63 3.67
CA TRP A 149 -7.63 -8.07 2.37
C TRP A 149 -6.59 -7.11 1.76
N LEU A 150 -6.80 -5.79 1.85
CA LEU A 150 -5.80 -4.80 1.43
C LEU A 150 -4.51 -4.92 2.26
N ASP A 151 -4.63 -5.25 3.54
CA ASP A 151 -3.50 -5.45 4.43
C ASP A 151 -2.67 -6.70 4.08
N GLU A 152 -3.33 -7.81 3.74
CA GLU A 152 -2.70 -9.02 3.24
C GLU A 152 -1.94 -8.75 1.94
N LEU A 153 -2.56 -8.02 1.00
CA LEU A 153 -1.94 -7.61 -0.26
C LEU A 153 -0.69 -6.76 -0.02
N ARG A 154 -0.79 -5.74 0.83
CA ARG A 154 0.31 -4.86 1.24
C ARG A 154 1.45 -5.67 1.84
N THR A 155 1.16 -6.54 2.79
CA THR A 155 2.17 -7.34 3.50
C THR A 155 2.89 -8.30 2.56
N SER A 156 2.14 -8.95 1.66
CA SER A 156 2.71 -9.82 0.62
C SER A 156 3.63 -9.05 -0.31
N ALA A 157 3.19 -7.88 -0.81
CA ALA A 157 4.01 -7.03 -1.66
C ALA A 157 5.29 -6.54 -0.96
N LEU A 158 5.19 -6.09 0.29
CA LEU A 158 6.36 -5.65 1.04
C LEU A 158 7.38 -6.77 1.22
N ARG A 159 6.91 -8.00 1.49
CA ARG A 159 7.78 -9.18 1.57
C ARG A 159 8.48 -9.45 0.24
N ALA A 160 7.74 -9.42 -0.87
CA ALA A 160 8.30 -9.65 -2.20
C ALA A 160 9.34 -8.58 -2.58
N VAL A 161 9.07 -7.31 -2.30
CA VAL A 161 10.03 -6.21 -2.52
C VAL A 161 11.31 -6.43 -1.71
N LYS A 162 11.18 -6.81 -0.43
CA LYS A 162 12.34 -7.15 0.41
C LYS A 162 13.15 -8.30 -0.20
N VAL A 163 12.49 -9.37 -0.64
CA VAL A 163 13.18 -10.51 -1.29
C VAL A 163 13.95 -10.07 -2.53
N GLN A 164 13.34 -9.27 -3.42
CA GLN A 164 14.02 -8.80 -4.63
C GLN A 164 15.21 -7.89 -4.30
N LEU A 165 15.02 -6.93 -3.39
CA LEU A 165 16.09 -6.02 -2.95
C LEU A 165 17.31 -6.77 -2.43
N PHE A 166 17.11 -7.81 -1.62
CA PHE A 166 18.21 -8.56 -1.02
C PHE A 166 18.78 -9.65 -1.95
N ARG A 167 18.01 -10.15 -2.93
CA ARG A 167 18.52 -11.06 -3.97
C ARG A 167 19.47 -10.33 -4.91
N ASP A 168 19.07 -9.18 -5.44
CA ASP A 168 19.88 -8.43 -6.41
C ASP A 168 21.19 -7.90 -5.80
N HIS A 169 21.19 -7.62 -4.49
CA HIS A 169 22.41 -7.22 -3.77
C HIS A 169 23.39 -8.37 -3.55
N ILE A 170 22.91 -9.62 -3.39
CA ILE A 170 23.80 -10.79 -3.27
C ILE A 170 24.47 -11.07 -4.62
N ASP A 171 23.69 -11.10 -5.70
CA ASP A 171 24.19 -11.37 -7.06
C ASP A 171 25.13 -10.25 -7.56
N GLY A 172 24.89 -9.00 -7.16
CA GLY A 172 25.76 -7.87 -7.47
C GLY A 172 27.12 -7.92 -6.77
N THR A 173 27.18 -8.47 -5.55
CA THR A 173 28.44 -8.64 -4.81
C THR A 173 29.30 -9.79 -5.33
N GLU A 174 28.70 -10.85 -5.86
CA GLU A 174 29.44 -11.98 -6.45
C GLU A 174 30.06 -11.64 -7.81
N LYS A 175 29.46 -10.73 -8.59
CA LYS A 175 30.00 -10.32 -9.90
C LYS A 175 31.16 -9.32 -9.84
N MET A 176 31.53 -8.86 -8.65
CA MET A 176 32.66 -7.94 -8.42
C MET A 176 33.86 -8.58 -7.71
N GLY A 177 33.79 -9.88 -7.35
CA GLY A 177 34.90 -10.67 -6.81
C GLY A 177 35.53 -11.55 -7.87
#